data_AF-A0A960VT85-F1
#
_entry.id   AF-A0A960VT85-F1
#
_cell.length_a   1.000
_cell.length_b   1.000
_cell.length_c   1.000
_cell.angle_alpha   90.00
_cell.angle_beta   90.00
_cell.angle_gamma   90.00
#
_symmetry.space_group_name_H-M   'P 1'
#
loop_
_entity.id
_entity.type
_entity.pdbx_description
1 polymer ?
#
loop_
_entity_poly.entity_id
_entity_poly.type
_entity_poly.pdbx_seq_one_letter_code
_entity_poly.pdbx_strand_id
1 'polypeptide(L)'
;MGRLLPTGLAGLLLFAGMGCTGGPAPSVTGNETFATGEGSAGVDGTALHERLTAEFERLGVDPQRSASSPPQGDGNAVFDLSAQPYDPDGPDGPEPTHIRLEWTERLLGDYDQNGEVLASDLAALAQNFGRTVSYRNTSSTGEPGFYPEGSVSSYNWRMARIDGDASGEIGLSDLTVIAQHFGESIDGYRVYRLGPGSIVYYMMPHPQDPWLPFSIGRYESGGGGKQVVRYSFEDIATEAGTYRYFVVPYDIESGEEGRASLAFANGL
;
A
#
# COMPACT_ATOMS: atom_id res chain seq x y z
N MET A 1 -21.45 57.46 -3.88
CA MET A 1 -21.15 57.53 -5.32
C MET A 1 -20.10 56.47 -5.59
N GLY A 2 -20.33 55.32 -6.19
CA GLY A 2 -21.33 54.91 -7.17
C GLY A 2 -20.55 54.13 -8.22
N ARG A 3 -20.79 52.81 -8.35
CA ARG A 3 -20.76 52.11 -9.64
C ARG A 3 -21.30 50.68 -9.49
N LEU A 4 -22.32 50.44 -10.29
CA LEU A 4 -23.02 49.20 -10.58
C LEU A 4 -22.25 48.39 -11.64
N LEU A 5 -22.24 47.06 -11.47
CA LEU A 5 -22.44 45.91 -12.41
C LEU A 5 -21.75 45.92 -13.80
N PRO A 6 -21.30 44.76 -14.34
CA PRO A 6 -22.22 43.72 -14.88
C PRO A 6 -21.78 42.26 -14.58
N THR A 7 -22.64 41.28 -14.27
CA THR A 7 -23.65 40.56 -15.10
C THR A 7 -23.17 40.11 -16.49
N GLY A 8 -22.80 38.84 -16.59
CA GLY A 8 -22.54 38.08 -17.83
C GLY A 8 -21.79 36.80 -17.44
N LEU A 9 -22.07 35.60 -17.94
CA LEU A 9 -22.77 35.18 -19.15
C LEU A 9 -23.21 33.72 -18.89
N ALA A 10 -24.46 33.39 -19.16
CA ALA A 10 -24.97 32.02 -19.09
C ALA A 10 -24.43 31.22 -20.30
N GLY A 11 -23.52 30.28 -20.04
CA GLY A 11 -23.06 29.31 -21.03
C GLY A 11 -24.02 28.13 -21.12
N LEU A 12 -24.89 28.17 -22.12
CA LEU A 12 -25.78 27.08 -22.51
C LEU A 12 -24.94 25.97 -23.19
N LEU A 13 -24.68 24.88 -22.47
CA LEU A 13 -24.02 23.69 -23.02
C LEU A 13 -25.07 22.85 -23.79
N LEU A 14 -24.96 22.89 -25.12
CA LEU A 14 -25.65 21.98 -26.04
C LEU A 14 -25.02 20.59 -25.91
N PHE A 15 -25.72 19.63 -25.30
CA PHE A 15 -25.38 18.21 -25.41
C PHE A 15 -25.83 17.69 -26.78
N ALA A 16 -24.88 17.50 -27.69
CA ALA A 16 -25.11 16.74 -28.90
C ALA A 16 -25.19 15.25 -28.52
N GLY A 17 -26.37 14.65 -28.68
CA GLY A 17 -26.60 13.23 -28.52
C GLY A 17 -25.80 12.42 -29.55
N MET A 18 -24.76 11.75 -29.08
CA MET A 18 -24.08 10.70 -29.84
C MET A 18 -24.90 9.42 -29.72
N GLY A 19 -25.65 9.11 -30.79
CA GLY A 19 -26.37 7.86 -30.91
C GLY A 19 -25.39 6.69 -31.02
N CYS A 20 -25.34 5.86 -29.97
CA CYS A 20 -24.78 4.53 -30.05
C CYS A 20 -25.74 3.67 -30.87
N THR A 21 -25.46 3.49 -32.16
CA THR A 21 -26.11 2.47 -32.99
C THR A 21 -25.67 1.10 -32.47
N GLY A 22 -26.57 0.42 -31.77
CA GLY A 22 -26.38 -0.96 -31.33
C GLY A 22 -26.22 -1.87 -32.53
N GLY A 23 -24.99 -2.31 -32.79
CA GLY A 23 -24.73 -3.48 -33.62
C GLY A 23 -25.22 -4.73 -32.89
N PRO A 24 -25.81 -5.71 -33.59
CA PRO A 24 -26.23 -6.96 -32.99
C PRO A 24 -25.03 -7.66 -32.34
N ALA A 25 -25.19 -8.06 -31.07
CA ALA A 25 -24.21 -8.87 -30.38
C ALA A 25 -23.94 -10.15 -31.19
N PRO A 26 -22.67 -10.58 -31.36
CA PRO A 26 -22.38 -11.88 -31.96
C PRO A 26 -22.99 -12.97 -31.07
N SER A 27 -24.00 -13.66 -31.59
CA SER A 27 -24.51 -14.88 -30.95
C SER A 27 -23.45 -15.96 -31.11
N VAL A 28 -22.67 -16.18 -30.06
CA VAL A 28 -21.80 -17.36 -29.95
C VAL A 28 -22.68 -18.55 -29.59
N THR A 29 -23.35 -19.12 -30.60
CA THR A 29 -23.95 -20.45 -30.52
C THR A 29 -22.88 -21.50 -30.80
N GLY A 30 -21.87 -21.52 -29.92
CA GLY A 30 -20.92 -22.62 -29.82
C GLY A 30 -21.38 -23.50 -28.65
N ASN A 31 -22.32 -24.40 -28.90
CA ASN A 31 -22.58 -25.49 -27.99
C ASN A 31 -21.46 -26.51 -28.22
N GLU A 32 -20.26 -26.21 -27.72
CA GLU A 32 -19.20 -27.19 -27.61
C GLU A 32 -19.65 -28.18 -26.55
N THR A 33 -20.27 -29.27 -27.02
CA THR A 33 -20.45 -30.48 -26.25
C THR A 33 -19.05 -30.97 -25.91
N PHE A 34 -18.50 -30.52 -24.77
CA PHE A 34 -17.31 -31.12 -24.19
C PHE A 34 -17.62 -32.60 -24.03
N ALA A 35 -16.91 -33.42 -24.81
CA ALA A 35 -16.96 -34.86 -24.66
C ALA A 35 -16.52 -35.19 -23.23
N THR A 36 -17.48 -35.56 -22.38
CA THR A 36 -17.28 -36.06 -21.01
C THR A 36 -16.71 -37.47 -20.97
N GLY A 37 -16.02 -37.88 -22.04
CA GLY A 37 -15.48 -39.22 -22.22
C GLY A 37 -13.98 -39.15 -22.39
N GLU A 38 -13.24 -39.27 -21.30
CA GLU A 38 -12.16 -40.25 -21.11
C GLU A 38 -11.49 -39.99 -19.76
N GLY A 39 -11.64 -40.96 -18.85
CA GLY A 39 -10.99 -41.13 -17.55
C GLY A 39 -10.44 -39.88 -16.88
N SER A 40 -11.12 -39.41 -15.82
CA SER A 40 -10.39 -38.72 -14.76
C SER A 40 -9.39 -39.72 -14.19
N ALA A 41 -8.17 -39.74 -14.75
CA ALA A 41 -7.01 -40.17 -14.02
C ALA A 41 -7.00 -39.24 -12.81
N GLY A 42 -7.58 -39.73 -11.70
CA GLY A 42 -7.76 -38.95 -10.49
C GLY A 42 -6.42 -38.36 -10.18
N VAL A 43 -6.31 -37.03 -10.26
CA VAL A 43 -5.13 -36.34 -9.78
C VAL A 43 -5.02 -36.76 -8.34
N ASP A 44 -4.00 -37.57 -8.05
CA ASP A 44 -3.75 -38.02 -6.70
C ASP A 44 -3.42 -36.77 -5.88
N GLY A 45 -4.43 -36.32 -5.12
CA GLY A 45 -4.33 -35.10 -4.33
C GLY A 45 -3.16 -35.18 -3.35
N THR A 46 -2.78 -36.39 -2.92
CA THR A 46 -1.61 -36.65 -2.06
C THR A 46 -0.33 -36.31 -2.80
N ALA A 47 -0.14 -36.86 -4.01
CA ALA A 47 1.05 -36.63 -4.81
C ALA A 47 1.18 -35.16 -5.26
N LEU A 48 0.05 -34.48 -5.52
CA LEU A 48 0.04 -33.05 -5.81
C LEU A 48 0.43 -32.24 -4.56
N HIS A 49 -0.14 -32.56 -3.41
CA HIS A 49 0.17 -31.88 -2.15
C HIS A 49 1.64 -32.03 -1.77
N GLU A 50 2.18 -33.25 -1.82
CA GLU A 50 3.61 -33.51 -1.54
C GLU A 50 4.54 -32.74 -2.49
N ARG A 51 4.18 -32.66 -3.78
CA ARG A 51 4.95 -31.86 -4.75
C ARG A 51 4.90 -30.36 -4.46
N LEU A 52 3.72 -29.84 -4.09
CA LEU A 52 3.56 -28.43 -3.74
C LEU A 52 4.33 -28.09 -2.46
N THR A 53 4.22 -28.92 -1.42
CA THR A 53 4.98 -28.78 -0.17
C THR A 53 6.48 -28.80 -0.43
N ALA A 54 6.98 -29.76 -1.21
CA ALA A 54 8.40 -29.82 -1.56
C ALA A 54 8.88 -28.61 -2.36
N GLU A 55 8.03 -28.06 -3.24
CA GLU A 55 8.35 -26.85 -4.00
C GLU A 55 8.34 -25.60 -3.11
N PHE A 56 7.41 -25.49 -2.15
CA PHE A 56 7.42 -24.44 -1.14
C PHE A 56 8.67 -24.50 -0.28
N GLU A 57 9.04 -25.68 0.24
CA GLU A 57 10.29 -25.88 0.98
C GLU A 57 11.52 -25.49 0.15
N ARG A 58 11.57 -25.88 -1.13
CA ARG A 58 12.65 -25.52 -2.06
C ARG A 58 12.78 -24.01 -2.25
N LEU A 59 11.66 -23.29 -2.21
CA LEU A 59 11.59 -21.83 -2.30
C LEU A 59 11.80 -21.14 -0.93
N GLY A 60 11.93 -21.90 0.16
CA GLY A 60 12.01 -21.36 1.52
C GLY A 60 10.68 -20.78 2.03
N VAL A 61 9.57 -21.15 1.40
CA VAL A 61 8.21 -20.78 1.82
C VAL A 61 7.72 -21.85 2.79
N ASP A 62 7.36 -21.46 4.00
CA ASP A 62 6.75 -22.37 4.97
C ASP A 62 5.25 -22.55 4.60
N PRO A 63 4.81 -23.74 4.16
CA PRO A 63 3.41 -23.98 3.81
C PRO A 63 2.48 -23.99 5.03
N GLN A 64 3.04 -24.02 6.24
CA GLN A 64 2.31 -23.84 7.50
C GLN A 64 2.43 -22.43 8.07
N ARG A 65 3.12 -21.50 7.38
CA ARG A 65 3.15 -20.11 7.80
C ARG A 65 1.70 -19.67 7.94
N SER A 66 1.34 -19.23 9.14
CA SER A 66 0.00 -18.71 9.39
C SER A 66 -0.27 -17.64 8.35
N ALA A 67 -1.51 -17.59 7.85
CA ALA A 67 -1.97 -16.52 6.96
C ALA A 67 -2.11 -15.18 7.70
N SER A 68 -1.23 -14.93 8.66
CA SER A 68 -1.05 -13.70 9.39
C SER A 68 0.39 -13.63 9.86
N SER A 69 1.22 -12.98 9.06
CA SER A 69 2.54 -12.54 9.48
C SER A 69 2.76 -11.19 8.81
N PRO A 70 3.39 -10.23 9.50
CA PRO A 70 3.66 -8.94 8.91
C PRO A 70 4.70 -9.10 7.81
N PRO A 71 4.72 -8.17 6.85
CA PRO A 71 5.58 -8.30 5.71
C PRO A 71 7.06 -8.23 6.08
N GLN A 72 7.81 -9.20 5.55
CA GLN A 72 9.25 -9.29 5.70
C GLN A 72 9.99 -8.78 4.45
N GLY A 73 11.28 -8.48 4.60
CA GLY A 73 12.16 -8.02 3.52
C GLY A 73 12.14 -6.51 3.26
N ASP A 74 13.16 -6.01 2.57
CA ASP A 74 13.34 -4.57 2.34
C ASP A 74 12.30 -3.98 1.36
N GLY A 75 11.68 -4.79 0.50
CA GLY A 75 10.65 -4.33 -0.45
C GLY A 75 9.33 -3.88 0.20
N ASN A 76 9.14 -4.27 1.47
CA ASN A 76 7.99 -3.89 2.30
C ASN A 76 8.27 -2.71 3.23
N ALA A 77 9.49 -2.17 3.23
CA ALA A 77 9.76 -0.93 3.93
C ALA A 77 8.97 0.22 3.28
N VAL A 78 8.38 1.06 4.13
CA VAL A 78 7.83 2.36 3.75
C VAL A 78 8.97 3.24 3.23
N PHE A 79 8.81 3.72 2.00
CA PHE A 79 9.84 4.51 1.32
C PHE A 79 9.50 6.01 1.25
N ASP A 80 8.29 6.41 1.66
CA ASP A 80 7.80 7.79 1.64
C ASP A 80 7.56 8.36 3.05
N LEU A 81 8.16 7.75 4.08
CA LEU A 81 8.05 8.25 5.45
C LEU A 81 8.67 9.65 5.56
N SER A 82 7.85 10.60 5.99
CA SER A 82 8.26 11.96 6.27
C SER A 82 7.94 12.33 7.72
N ALA A 83 8.78 13.17 8.31
CA ALA A 83 8.56 13.73 9.63
C ALA A 83 8.86 15.23 9.56
N GLN A 84 7.88 16.06 9.90
CA GLN A 84 7.97 17.52 9.74
C GLN A 84 7.47 18.21 11.01
N PRO A 85 8.07 19.34 11.42
CA PRO A 85 7.47 20.21 12.42
C PRO A 85 6.04 20.58 11.99
N TYR A 86 5.13 20.52 12.94
CA TYR A 86 3.72 20.84 12.76
C TYR A 86 3.31 21.85 13.83
N ASP A 87 2.58 22.88 13.40
CA ASP A 87 2.08 23.93 14.28
C ASP A 87 0.55 23.86 14.31
N PRO A 88 -0.05 23.21 15.33
CA PRO A 88 -1.49 23.17 15.48
C PRO A 88 -2.10 24.50 15.95
N ASP A 89 -1.30 25.39 16.55
CA ASP A 89 -1.76 26.65 17.12
C ASP A 89 -1.71 27.81 16.11
N GLY A 90 -0.95 27.62 15.02
CA GLY A 90 -0.82 28.57 13.93
C GLY A 90 0.28 29.61 14.18
N PRO A 91 0.55 30.48 13.19
CA PRO A 91 1.76 31.30 13.15
C PRO A 91 1.90 32.34 14.29
N ASP A 92 0.80 32.61 15.01
CA ASP A 92 0.77 33.53 16.15
C ASP A 92 0.88 32.80 17.51
N GLY A 93 0.97 31.46 17.49
CA GLY A 93 1.12 30.58 18.65
C GLY A 93 2.57 30.49 19.17
N PRO A 94 2.81 29.72 20.23
CA PRO A 94 4.16 29.34 20.63
C PRO A 94 4.86 28.54 19.50
N GLU A 95 6.20 28.50 19.52
CA GLU A 95 6.99 27.73 18.54
C GLU A 95 6.46 26.27 18.39
N PRO A 96 6.42 25.71 17.17
CA PRO A 96 5.84 24.40 16.91
C PRO A 96 6.54 23.32 17.72
N THR A 97 5.82 22.78 18.70
CA THR A 97 6.29 21.65 19.51
C THR A 97 5.86 20.30 18.92
N HIS A 98 4.99 20.29 17.92
CA HIS A 98 4.48 19.06 17.34
C HIS A 98 5.35 18.60 16.16
N ILE A 99 5.46 17.30 16.00
CA ILE A 99 6.07 16.66 14.83
C ILE A 99 4.99 15.79 14.21
N ARG A 100 4.67 16.04 12.95
CA ARG A 100 3.76 15.20 12.16
C ARG A 100 4.58 14.22 11.32
N LEU A 101 4.27 12.95 11.50
CA LEU A 101 4.74 11.87 10.63
C LEU A 101 3.66 11.54 9.61
N GLU A 102 4.04 11.37 8.36
CA GLU A 102 3.15 10.91 7.31
C GLU A 102 3.85 9.87 6.44
N TRP A 103 3.13 8.81 6.12
CA TRP A 103 3.58 7.78 5.19
C TRP A 103 2.41 7.06 4.55
N THR A 104 2.73 6.28 3.53
CA THR A 104 1.74 5.43 2.87
C THR A 104 1.96 3.95 3.18
N GLU A 105 0.86 3.22 3.37
CA GLU A 105 0.89 1.77 3.59
C GLU A 105 1.67 1.06 2.48
N ARG A 106 2.51 0.08 2.87
CA ARG A 106 3.22 -0.81 1.95
C ARG A 106 3.08 -2.26 2.42
N LEU A 107 2.40 -3.06 1.61
CA LEU A 107 2.34 -4.51 1.70
C LEU A 107 2.45 -5.05 0.27
N LEU A 108 3.58 -5.68 -0.06
CA LEU A 108 3.82 -6.26 -1.37
C LEU A 108 2.84 -7.41 -1.61
N GLY A 109 2.19 -7.41 -2.76
CA GLY A 109 1.15 -8.39 -3.10
C GLY A 109 -0.28 -7.92 -2.76
N ASP A 110 -0.46 -6.97 -1.85
CA ASP A 110 -1.77 -6.34 -1.55
C ASP A 110 -2.06 -5.26 -2.59
N TYR A 111 -2.46 -5.71 -3.78
CA TYR A 111 -2.71 -4.88 -4.94
C TYR A 111 -4.10 -4.25 -4.91
N ASP A 112 -5.02 -4.79 -4.11
CA ASP A 112 -6.32 -4.17 -3.88
C ASP A 112 -6.39 -3.23 -2.68
N GLN A 113 -5.32 -3.17 -1.87
CA GLN A 113 -5.14 -2.31 -0.71
C GLN A 113 -6.15 -2.58 0.40
N ASN A 114 -6.46 -3.84 0.65
CA ASN A 114 -7.33 -4.25 1.74
C ASN A 114 -6.57 -4.64 3.01
N GLY A 115 -5.23 -4.59 3.01
CA GLY A 115 -4.37 -4.86 4.16
C GLY A 115 -4.00 -6.33 4.30
N GLU A 116 -4.36 -7.17 3.33
CA GLU A 116 -4.11 -8.61 3.31
C GLU A 116 -3.70 -9.03 1.90
N VAL A 117 -2.76 -9.97 1.77
CA VAL A 117 -2.40 -10.52 0.46
C VAL A 117 -3.21 -11.79 0.20
N LEU A 118 -4.24 -11.69 -0.63
CA LEU A 118 -5.18 -12.77 -0.89
C LEU A 118 -5.35 -13.04 -2.40
N ALA A 119 -6.20 -14.02 -2.71
CA ALA A 119 -6.56 -14.31 -4.10
C ALA A 119 -7.33 -13.15 -4.78
N SER A 120 -7.91 -12.22 -4.00
CA SER A 120 -8.60 -11.04 -4.54
C SER A 120 -7.66 -10.06 -5.24
N ASP A 121 -6.39 -10.04 -4.87
CA ASP A 121 -5.35 -9.20 -5.49
C ASP A 121 -5.11 -9.55 -6.96
N LEU A 122 -5.38 -10.80 -7.35
CA LEU A 122 -5.33 -11.23 -8.74
C LEU A 122 -6.27 -10.42 -9.63
N ALA A 123 -7.40 -9.93 -9.10
CA ALA A 123 -8.32 -9.10 -9.86
C ALA A 123 -7.70 -7.73 -10.17
N ALA A 124 -6.98 -7.13 -9.21
CA ALA A 124 -6.28 -5.86 -9.43
C ALA A 124 -5.13 -6.02 -10.43
N LEU A 125 -4.38 -7.13 -10.33
CA LEU A 125 -3.34 -7.48 -11.30
C LEU A 125 -3.93 -7.65 -12.71
N ALA A 126 -4.96 -8.48 -12.87
CA ALA A 126 -5.59 -8.76 -14.16
C ALA A 126 -6.17 -7.51 -14.82
N GLN A 127 -6.77 -6.60 -14.04
CA GLN A 127 -7.32 -5.33 -14.55
C GLN A 127 -6.23 -4.39 -15.12
N ASN A 128 -4.99 -4.53 -14.66
CA ASN A 128 -3.88 -3.66 -15.03
C ASN A 128 -2.76 -4.40 -15.76
N PHE A 129 -2.99 -5.64 -16.19
CA PHE A 129 -2.01 -6.44 -16.92
C PHE A 129 -1.56 -5.75 -18.22
N GLY A 130 -0.24 -5.75 -18.48
CA GLY A 130 0.40 -5.10 -19.62
C GLY A 130 0.48 -3.57 -19.52
N ARG A 131 0.13 -2.98 -18.38
CA ARG A 131 0.35 -1.55 -18.12
C ARG A 131 1.81 -1.32 -17.74
N THR A 132 2.31 -0.12 -18.01
CA THR A 132 3.68 0.29 -17.68
C THR A 132 3.70 1.27 -16.52
N VAL A 133 4.80 1.23 -15.76
CA VAL A 133 5.07 2.11 -14.63
C VAL A 133 6.35 2.90 -14.92
N SER A 134 6.29 4.21 -14.68
CA SER A 134 7.47 5.06 -14.82
C SER A 134 8.12 5.25 -13.45
N TYR A 135 9.39 4.85 -13.33
CA TYR A 135 10.21 5.08 -12.16
C TYR A 135 11.27 6.14 -12.44
N ARG A 136 11.50 6.99 -11.44
CA ARG A 136 12.64 7.90 -11.44
C ARG A 136 13.91 7.09 -11.24
N ASN A 137 14.94 7.38 -12.04
CA ASN A 137 16.27 6.84 -11.82
C ASN A 137 16.90 7.49 -10.57
N THR A 138 17.01 6.73 -9.48
CA THR A 138 17.58 7.16 -8.19
C THR A 138 19.05 6.80 -8.02
N SER A 139 19.70 6.24 -9.05
CA SER A 139 21.12 5.82 -8.97
C SER A 139 22.09 6.96 -8.61
N SER A 140 21.70 8.22 -8.82
CA SER A 140 22.47 9.40 -8.43
C SER A 140 22.21 9.92 -7.02
N THR A 141 21.11 9.53 -6.37
CA THR A 141 20.71 10.05 -5.04
C THR A 141 21.01 9.08 -3.89
N GLY A 142 21.36 7.83 -4.20
CA GLY A 142 21.56 6.79 -3.18
C GLY A 142 20.25 6.35 -2.51
N GLU A 143 19.11 6.79 -3.03
CA GLU A 143 17.78 6.35 -2.62
C GLU A 143 17.49 4.95 -3.21
N PRO A 144 16.52 4.20 -2.63
CA PRO A 144 16.08 2.92 -3.19
C PRO A 144 15.80 3.04 -4.69
N GLY A 145 16.17 2.00 -5.46
CA GLY A 145 16.25 2.02 -6.93
C GLY A 145 14.97 2.38 -7.70
N PHE A 146 13.81 2.43 -7.02
CA PHE A 146 12.50 2.46 -7.66
C PHE A 146 11.55 3.45 -6.97
N TYR A 147 11.61 4.72 -7.37
CA TYR A 147 10.67 5.75 -6.89
C TYR A 147 9.69 6.13 -8.00
N PRO A 148 8.37 5.91 -7.87
CA PRO A 148 7.43 6.20 -8.95
C PRO A 148 7.40 7.69 -9.31
N GLU A 149 7.38 8.00 -10.60
CA GLU A 149 7.24 9.38 -11.04
C GLU A 149 5.85 9.96 -10.67
N GLY A 150 5.82 11.24 -10.33
CA GLY A 150 4.59 11.97 -9.99
C GLY A 150 4.30 12.09 -8.48
N SER A 151 3.07 12.51 -8.16
CA SER A 151 2.55 12.62 -6.80
C SER A 151 2.06 11.27 -6.28
N VAL A 152 2.12 11.02 -4.97
CA VAL A 152 1.58 9.83 -4.28
C VAL A 152 0.11 9.52 -4.63
N SER A 153 -0.66 10.54 -5.00
CA SER A 153 -2.06 10.44 -5.43
C SER A 153 -2.27 10.23 -6.93
N SER A 154 -1.19 10.15 -7.72
CA SER A 154 -1.27 10.01 -9.17
C SER A 154 -1.58 8.58 -9.61
N TYR A 155 -2.05 8.43 -10.85
CA TYR A 155 -2.32 7.12 -11.45
C TYR A 155 -1.06 6.24 -11.50
N ASN A 156 0.10 6.80 -11.83
CA ASN A 156 1.37 6.06 -11.90
C ASN A 156 1.74 5.44 -10.54
N TRP A 157 1.53 6.18 -9.45
CA TRP A 157 1.75 5.66 -8.09
C TRP A 157 0.82 4.50 -7.72
N ARG A 158 -0.41 4.50 -8.23
CA ARG A 158 -1.31 3.35 -8.08
C ARG A 158 -0.80 2.14 -8.87
N MET A 159 -0.31 2.34 -10.09
CA MET A 159 0.23 1.25 -10.91
C MET A 159 1.51 0.67 -10.32
N ALA A 160 2.41 1.51 -9.77
CA ALA A 160 3.63 1.09 -9.10
C ALA A 160 3.43 0.22 -7.84
N ARG A 161 2.20 0.16 -7.32
CA ARG A 161 1.85 -0.76 -6.23
C ARG A 161 1.51 -2.16 -6.72
N ILE A 162 1.03 -2.25 -7.95
CA ILE A 162 0.64 -3.50 -8.62
C ILE A 162 1.86 -4.13 -9.32
N ASP A 163 2.80 -3.30 -9.78
CA ASP A 163 4.13 -3.70 -10.25
C ASP A 163 5.00 -4.06 -9.03
N GLY A 164 4.75 -5.24 -8.46
CA GLY A 164 5.32 -5.73 -7.23
C GLY A 164 6.81 -6.04 -7.33
N ASP A 165 7.30 -6.42 -8.53
CA ASP A 165 8.73 -6.63 -8.78
C ASP A 165 9.50 -5.36 -9.19
N ALA A 166 8.77 -4.25 -9.33
CA ALA A 166 9.28 -2.94 -9.75
C ALA A 166 10.03 -2.97 -11.09
N SER A 167 9.62 -3.85 -12.01
CA SER A 167 10.24 -3.99 -13.34
C SER A 167 9.88 -2.85 -14.30
N GLY A 168 8.81 -2.10 -14.01
CA GLY A 168 8.25 -1.08 -14.91
C GLY A 168 7.14 -1.60 -15.81
N GLU A 169 6.76 -2.88 -15.70
CA GLU A 169 5.65 -3.49 -16.44
C GLU A 169 4.84 -4.39 -15.51
N ILE A 170 3.53 -4.19 -15.49
CA ILE A 170 2.61 -5.05 -14.74
C ILE A 170 2.36 -6.33 -15.54
N GLY A 171 2.90 -7.46 -15.08
CA GLY A 171 2.96 -8.72 -15.82
C GLY A 171 2.80 -9.97 -14.95
N LEU A 172 3.33 -11.09 -15.47
CA LEU A 172 3.29 -12.38 -14.76
C LEU A 172 4.31 -12.49 -13.64
N SER A 173 5.36 -11.67 -13.64
CA SER A 173 6.33 -11.64 -12.54
C SER A 173 5.68 -11.10 -11.25
N ASP A 174 4.74 -10.16 -11.36
CA ASP A 174 3.99 -9.64 -10.21
C ASP A 174 3.11 -10.68 -9.50
N LEU A 175 2.72 -11.74 -10.22
CA LEU A 175 2.03 -12.88 -9.60
C LEU A 175 2.93 -13.61 -8.60
N THR A 176 4.24 -13.65 -8.87
CA THR A 176 5.20 -14.30 -7.97
C THR A 176 5.30 -13.55 -6.64
N VAL A 177 5.13 -12.23 -6.66
CA VAL A 177 5.13 -11.39 -5.45
C VAL A 177 3.88 -11.66 -4.60
N ILE A 178 2.68 -11.79 -5.23
CA ILE A 178 1.48 -12.23 -4.52
C ILE A 178 1.72 -13.60 -3.87
N ALA A 179 2.30 -14.55 -4.61
CA ALA A 179 2.55 -15.89 -4.09
C ALA A 179 3.57 -15.90 -2.93
N GLN A 180 4.59 -15.04 -2.99
CA GLN A 180 5.61 -14.91 -1.93
C GLN A 180 5.04 -14.34 -0.63
N HIS A 181 4.11 -13.40 -0.73
CA HIS A 181 3.50 -12.70 0.41
C HIS A 181 2.10 -13.21 0.76
N PHE A 182 1.65 -14.32 0.16
CA PHE A 182 0.28 -14.80 0.31
C PHE A 182 -0.06 -15.07 1.78
N GLY A 183 -1.15 -14.46 2.26
CA GLY A 183 -1.57 -14.49 3.64
C GLY A 183 -0.80 -13.54 4.56
N GLU A 184 0.06 -12.66 4.08
CA GLU A 184 0.59 -11.59 4.92
C GLU A 184 -0.47 -10.49 5.11
N SER A 185 -0.47 -9.86 6.29
CA SER A 185 -1.45 -8.86 6.70
C SER A 185 -0.81 -7.71 7.47
N ILE A 186 -1.47 -6.55 7.49
CA ILE A 186 -1.11 -5.38 8.29
C ILE A 186 -2.36 -4.87 9.02
N ASP A 187 -2.32 -4.92 10.35
CA ASP A 187 -3.35 -4.32 11.22
C ASP A 187 -3.02 -2.88 11.62
N GLY A 188 -1.78 -2.46 11.44
CA GLY A 188 -1.35 -1.11 11.75
C GLY A 188 0.17 -0.95 11.75
N TYR A 189 0.64 0.11 12.40
CA TYR A 189 2.06 0.41 12.53
C TYR A 189 2.43 0.72 13.98
N ARG A 190 3.60 0.24 14.38
CA ARG A 190 4.32 0.74 15.56
C ARG A 190 5.23 1.88 15.14
N VAL A 191 5.10 3.00 15.83
CA VAL A 191 5.95 4.17 15.67
C VAL A 191 6.91 4.20 16.83
N TYR A 192 8.19 4.27 16.54
CA TYR A 192 9.25 4.34 17.52
C TYR A 192 10.01 5.65 17.40
N ARG A 193 10.45 6.17 18.54
CA ARG A 193 11.12 7.46 18.63
C ARG A 193 12.43 7.36 19.40
N LEU A 194 13.46 8.01 18.87
CA LEU A 194 14.71 8.34 19.56
C LEU A 194 14.78 9.86 19.74
N GLY A 195 14.70 10.31 20.99
CA GLY A 195 14.86 11.72 21.33
C GLY A 195 16.32 12.20 21.21
N PRO A 196 16.53 13.53 21.20
CA PRO A 196 17.86 14.13 21.20
C PRO A 196 18.74 13.58 22.34
N GLY A 197 19.95 13.13 22.01
CA GLY A 197 20.90 12.57 23.00
C GLY A 197 20.53 11.19 23.57
N SER A 198 19.35 10.65 23.26
CA SER A 198 18.98 9.29 23.64
C SER A 198 19.74 8.26 22.80
N ILE A 199 19.89 7.05 23.37
CA ILE A 199 20.39 5.86 22.67
C ILE A 199 19.36 4.73 22.65
N VAL A 200 18.19 4.94 23.25
CA VAL A 200 17.11 3.96 23.37
C VAL A 200 15.89 4.48 22.63
N TYR A 201 15.34 3.63 21.76
CA TYR A 201 14.07 3.89 21.10
C TYR A 201 12.91 3.49 22.00
N TYR A 202 11.87 4.32 21.99
CA TYR A 202 10.63 4.05 22.71
C TYR A 202 9.51 3.90 21.70
N MET A 203 8.70 2.85 21.86
CA MET A 203 7.44 2.73 21.12
C MET A 203 6.48 3.83 21.61
N MET A 204 5.94 4.58 20.68
CA MET A 204 4.93 5.59 20.94
C MET A 204 3.58 4.90 21.21
N PRO A 205 2.85 5.25 22.27
CA PRO A 205 1.56 4.64 22.56
C PRO A 205 0.51 5.06 21.52
N HIS A 206 -0.54 4.26 21.36
CA HIS A 206 -1.70 4.66 20.56
C HIS A 206 -2.38 5.87 21.20
N PRO A 207 -2.68 6.96 20.44
CA PRO A 207 -3.19 8.19 21.03
C PRO A 207 -4.57 8.05 21.71
N GLN A 208 -5.42 7.15 21.20
CA GLN A 208 -6.76 6.94 21.75
C GLN A 208 -6.86 5.76 22.73
N ASP A 209 -5.92 4.82 22.68
CA ASP A 209 -5.96 3.60 23.53
C ASP A 209 -4.54 3.07 23.79
N PRO A 210 -3.85 3.57 24.82
CA PRO A 210 -2.46 3.22 25.12
C PRO A 210 -2.20 1.74 25.37
N TRP A 211 -3.23 0.91 25.49
CA TRP A 211 -3.11 -0.54 25.71
C TRP A 211 -3.03 -1.34 24.41
N LEU A 212 -3.30 -0.71 23.25
CA LEU A 212 -3.14 -1.38 21.98
C LEU A 212 -1.67 -1.69 21.71
N PRO A 213 -1.37 -2.86 21.10
CA PRO A 213 -0.01 -3.27 20.83
C PRO A 213 0.61 -2.55 19.62
N PHE A 214 -0.03 -1.53 19.06
CA PHE A 214 0.46 -0.72 17.93
C PHE A 214 0.22 0.77 18.20
N SER A 215 0.94 1.65 17.51
CA SER A 215 0.83 3.10 17.69
C SER A 215 -0.31 3.70 16.86
N ILE A 216 -0.61 3.12 15.71
CA ILE A 216 -1.73 3.53 14.85
C ILE A 216 -2.32 2.31 14.16
N GLY A 217 -3.62 2.11 14.32
CA GLY A 217 -4.36 1.04 13.66
C GLY A 217 -4.66 1.38 12.21
N ARG A 218 -4.83 0.36 11.38
CA ARG A 218 -5.26 0.49 10.00
C ARG A 218 -6.69 1.01 9.97
N TYR A 219 -6.92 2.06 9.18
CA TYR A 219 -8.25 2.62 9.00
C TYR A 219 -8.98 1.88 7.88
N GLU A 220 -10.09 1.21 8.20
CA GLU A 220 -10.99 0.70 7.17
C GLU A 220 -11.63 1.88 6.44
N SER A 221 -11.28 2.06 5.15
CA SER A 221 -11.97 3.04 4.30
C SER A 221 -13.44 2.61 4.14
N GLY A 222 -14.33 3.15 4.97
CA GLY A 222 -15.77 2.92 4.89
C GLY A 222 -16.45 3.38 3.59
N GLY A 223 -15.69 3.97 2.66
CA GLY A 223 -16.12 4.22 1.29
C GLY A 223 -15.63 3.11 0.38
N GLY A 224 -16.53 2.40 -0.31
CA GLY A 224 -16.24 1.26 -1.20
C GLY A 224 -15.36 1.55 -2.44
N GLY A 225 -14.59 2.64 -2.44
CA GLY A 225 -13.53 2.88 -3.40
C GLY A 225 -12.18 2.42 -2.82
N LYS A 226 -11.44 1.62 -3.60
CA LYS A 226 -10.05 1.25 -3.28
C LYS A 226 -9.20 2.51 -3.32
N GLN A 227 -8.84 3.01 -2.14
CA GLN A 227 -8.00 4.20 -1.96
C GLN A 227 -6.70 3.82 -1.28
N VAL A 228 -5.67 4.58 -1.59
CA VAL A 228 -4.36 4.46 -0.96
C VAL A 228 -4.50 4.78 0.53
N VAL A 229 -4.16 3.82 1.38
CA VAL A 229 -4.16 4.00 2.84
C VAL A 229 -2.95 4.85 3.25
N ARG A 230 -3.24 6.06 3.72
CA ARG A 230 -2.22 7.00 4.22
C ARG A 230 -2.36 7.15 5.72
N TYR A 231 -1.23 7.07 6.41
CA TYR A 231 -1.13 7.23 7.85
C TYR A 231 -0.63 8.64 8.19
N SER A 232 -1.14 9.18 9.29
CA SER A 232 -0.66 10.40 9.92
C SER A 232 -0.57 10.16 11.42
N PHE A 233 0.59 10.42 12.00
CA PHE A 233 0.84 10.29 13.44
C PHE A 233 1.43 11.58 13.97
N GLU A 234 0.95 12.05 15.11
CA GLU A 234 1.44 13.29 15.74
C GLU A 234 2.20 12.95 17.02
N ASP A 235 3.40 13.52 17.14
CA ASP A 235 4.23 13.50 18.33
C ASP A 235 4.41 14.91 18.88
N ILE A 236 4.72 15.03 20.17
CA ILE A 236 5.07 16.28 20.84
C ILE A 236 6.54 16.19 21.25
N ALA A 237 7.36 17.07 20.68
CA ALA A 237 8.76 17.23 21.05
C ALA A 237 8.85 17.73 22.50
N THR A 238 9.55 16.97 23.33
CA THR A 238 9.76 17.27 24.75
C THR A 238 11.03 18.09 25.00
N GLU A 239 11.95 18.11 24.03
CA GLU A 239 13.28 18.69 24.13
C GLU A 239 13.71 19.26 22.78
N ALA A 240 14.66 20.19 22.80
CA ALA A 240 15.24 20.77 21.59
C ALA A 240 16.22 19.79 20.90
N GLY A 241 16.20 19.74 19.58
CA GLY A 241 17.14 18.94 18.76
C GLY A 241 16.52 17.92 17.82
N THR A 242 17.35 17.06 17.22
CA THR A 242 16.91 16.11 16.19
C THR A 242 16.33 14.83 16.78
N TYR A 243 15.09 14.52 16.38
CA TYR A 243 14.42 13.27 16.64
C TYR A 243 14.59 12.30 15.47
N ARG A 244 14.70 11.00 15.78
CA ARG A 244 14.67 9.93 14.77
C ARG A 244 13.44 9.07 14.99
N TYR A 245 12.77 8.75 13.90
CA TYR A 245 11.57 7.94 13.93
C TYR A 245 11.74 6.70 13.07
N PHE A 246 11.21 5.58 13.53
CA PHE A 246 10.94 4.48 12.63
C PHE A 246 9.51 4.00 12.75
N VAL A 247 8.95 3.61 11.60
CA VAL A 247 7.65 2.95 11.54
C VAL A 247 7.86 1.49 11.15
N VAL A 248 7.12 0.59 11.78
CA VAL A 248 7.19 -0.85 11.54
C VAL A 248 5.77 -1.36 11.35
N PRO A 249 5.45 -2.03 10.24
CA PRO A 249 4.15 -2.67 10.08
C PRO A 249 3.99 -3.76 11.14
N TYR A 250 2.77 -3.90 11.65
CA TYR A 250 2.44 -4.79 12.75
C TYR A 250 1.18 -5.58 12.43
N ASP A 251 1.22 -6.87 12.77
CA ASP A 251 0.11 -7.80 12.64
C ASP A 251 -0.32 -8.25 14.04
N ILE A 252 -1.59 -8.05 14.37
CA ILE A 252 -2.11 -8.27 15.72
C ILE A 252 -2.28 -9.76 16.02
N GLU A 253 -2.56 -10.58 15.01
CA GLU A 253 -2.83 -12.00 15.20
C GLU A 253 -1.54 -12.77 15.51
N SER A 254 -0.47 -12.55 14.74
CA SER A 254 0.86 -13.12 15.01
C SER A 254 1.60 -12.41 16.14
N GLY A 255 1.33 -11.12 16.34
CA GLY A 255 2.08 -10.27 17.26
C GLY A 255 3.49 -9.92 16.78
N GLU A 256 3.81 -10.20 15.51
CA GLU A 256 5.12 -9.95 14.92
C GLU A 256 5.26 -8.53 14.36
N GLU A 257 6.50 -8.15 14.09
CA GLU A 257 6.85 -6.91 13.39
C GLU A 257 7.49 -7.19 12.03
N GLY A 258 7.17 -6.36 11.04
CA GLY A 258 7.82 -6.40 9.73
C GLY A 258 9.09 -5.56 9.67
N ARG A 259 9.45 -5.10 8.47
CA ARG A 259 10.66 -4.31 8.25
C ARG A 259 10.48 -2.83 8.65
N ALA A 260 11.42 -2.31 9.44
CA ALA A 260 11.42 -0.91 9.88
C ALA A 260 11.82 0.08 8.77
N SER A 261 11.21 1.26 8.78
CA SER A 261 11.49 2.38 7.87
C SER A 261 11.85 3.64 8.65
N LEU A 262 12.89 4.38 8.23
CA LEU A 262 13.51 5.44 9.03
C LEU A 262 13.23 6.84 8.46
N ALA A 263 12.91 7.79 9.33
CA ALA A 263 12.86 9.23 9.02
C ALA A 263 13.46 10.08 10.14
N PHE A 264 13.73 11.33 9.82
CA PHE A 264 14.35 12.31 10.71
C PHE A 264 13.50 13.58 10.75
N ALA A 265 13.36 14.17 11.93
CA ALA A 265 12.79 15.51 12.09
C ALA A 265 13.61 16.31 13.10
N ASN A 266 13.73 17.61 12.88
CA ASN A 266 14.22 18.52 13.91
C ASN A 266 13.03 18.92 14.77
N GLY A 267 13.11 18.64 16.07
CA GLY A 267 12.30 19.32 17.08
C GLY A 267 12.83 20.73 17.32
N LEU A 268 12.27 21.38 18.35
CA LEU A 268 12.55 22.76 18.78
C LEU A 268 14.05 23.14 18.76
#